data_AF-A0A8S3FFV8-F1
#
_entry.id   AF-A0A8S3FFV8-F1
#
_cell.length_a   1.000
_cell.length_b   1.000
_cell.length_c   1.000
_cell.angle_alpha   90.00
_cell.angle_beta   90.00
_cell.angle_gamma   90.00
#
_symmetry.space_group_name_H-M   'P 1'
#
loop_
_entity.id
_entity.type
_entity.pdbx_description
1 polymer ?
#
loop_
_entity_poly.entity_id
_entity_poly.type
_entity_poly.pdbx_seq_one_letter_code
_entity_poly.pdbx_strand_id
1 'polypeptide(L)'
;MVVPYREFFMALAHITGGQYVPMMNANLLAQMIIAGVREEISLDRVMNSSRKDIIKVIQKATSDGVDDQETAKRLQSVFISKKIQVNRMKNEAGVPSKEAEECYAKCADMADMQSKYKKTEPTSTTHVAAMDYGLQEEENVTVDQAKRILQKAKNWEIPTSQEGHQTERKSFT
;
A
#
# COMPACT_ATOMS: atom_id res chain seq x y z
N MET A 1 -3.92 -14.22 -24.62
CA MET A 1 -3.17 -15.20 -23.80
C MET A 1 -3.81 -15.22 -22.42
N VAL A 2 -4.25 -16.38 -21.95
CA VAL A 2 -4.84 -16.55 -20.62
C VAL A 2 -3.69 -16.78 -19.65
N VAL A 3 -3.64 -16.07 -18.53
CA VAL A 3 -2.59 -16.28 -17.51
C VAL A 3 -3.07 -17.38 -16.57
N PRO A 4 -2.56 -18.63 -16.68
CA PRO A 4 -2.86 -19.64 -15.68
C PRO A 4 -2.43 -19.12 -14.31
N TYR A 5 -3.18 -19.49 -13.26
CA TYR A 5 -2.93 -19.04 -11.88
C TYR A 5 -3.13 -17.53 -11.63
N ARG A 6 -3.89 -16.81 -12.46
CA ARG A 6 -4.29 -15.40 -12.19
C ARG A 6 -4.74 -15.20 -10.74
N GLU A 7 -5.67 -16.01 -10.28
CA GLU A 7 -6.24 -15.90 -8.93
C GLU A 7 -5.22 -16.13 -7.81
N PHE A 8 -4.22 -16.98 -8.06
CA PHE A 8 -3.11 -17.19 -7.14
C PHE A 8 -2.24 -15.93 -7.01
N PHE A 9 -1.83 -15.36 -8.15
CA PHE A 9 -1.01 -14.15 -8.14
C PHE A 9 -1.77 -12.94 -7.59
N MET A 10 -3.09 -12.89 -7.78
CA MET A 10 -3.95 -11.89 -7.14
C MET A 10 -4.02 -12.07 -5.63
N ALA A 11 -4.13 -13.30 -5.14
CA ALA A 11 -4.09 -13.58 -3.71
C ALA A 11 -2.74 -13.19 -3.08
N LEU A 12 -1.63 -13.50 -3.75
CA LEU A 12 -0.29 -13.07 -3.32
C LEU A 12 -0.15 -11.54 -3.30
N ALA A 13 -0.63 -10.86 -4.33
CA ALA A 13 -0.65 -9.40 -4.38
C ALA A 13 -1.46 -8.83 -3.20
N HIS A 14 -2.64 -9.41 -2.92
CA HIS A 14 -3.48 -9.01 -1.79
C HIS A 14 -2.77 -9.20 -0.44
N ILE A 15 -2.16 -10.36 -0.19
CA ILE A 15 -1.42 -10.64 1.07
C ILE A 15 -0.27 -9.64 1.26
N THR A 16 0.45 -9.32 0.19
CA THR A 16 1.63 -8.44 0.25
C THR A 16 1.29 -6.96 0.22
N GLY A 17 0.02 -6.59 0.03
CA GLY A 17 -0.39 -5.20 -0.22
C GLY A 17 0.13 -4.65 -1.57
N GLY A 18 0.51 -5.54 -2.47
CA GLY A 18 0.90 -5.25 -3.84
C GLY A 18 -0.29 -5.23 -4.80
N GLN A 19 0.00 -5.19 -6.10
CA GLN A 19 -1.02 -5.22 -7.13
C GLN A 19 -0.67 -6.23 -8.21
N TYR A 20 -1.63 -7.08 -8.58
CA TYR A 20 -1.47 -7.98 -9.72
C TYR A 20 -1.51 -7.20 -11.01
N VAL A 21 -0.48 -7.33 -11.84
CA VAL A 21 -0.40 -6.68 -13.16
C VAL A 21 -0.23 -7.75 -14.24
N PRO A 22 -1.21 -7.97 -15.12
CA PRO A 22 -1.05 -8.89 -16.24
C PRO A 22 -0.10 -8.31 -17.29
N MET A 23 0.99 -9.04 -17.52
CA MET A 23 2.01 -8.70 -18.51
C MET A 23 1.63 -9.26 -19.88
N MET A 24 0.98 -8.44 -20.71
CA MET A 24 0.47 -8.86 -22.03
C MET A 24 1.29 -8.33 -23.21
N ASN A 25 1.97 -7.18 -23.07
CA ASN A 25 2.93 -6.66 -24.06
C ASN A 25 4.02 -5.78 -23.40
N ALA A 26 5.12 -5.54 -24.10
CA ALA A 26 6.25 -4.75 -23.59
C ALA A 26 5.96 -3.24 -23.46
N ASN A 27 5.04 -2.68 -24.27
CA ASN A 27 4.67 -1.26 -24.19
C ASN A 27 3.91 -0.94 -22.89
N LEU A 28 3.08 -1.88 -22.43
CA LEU A 28 2.34 -1.81 -21.18
C LEU A 28 3.28 -1.93 -19.97
N LEU A 29 4.37 -2.69 -20.08
CA LEU A 29 5.40 -2.73 -19.05
C LEU A 29 6.02 -1.35 -18.81
N ALA A 30 6.40 -0.65 -19.88
CA ALA A 30 6.98 0.69 -19.76
C ALA A 30 6.00 1.67 -19.10
N GLN A 31 4.72 1.63 -19.48
CA GLN A 31 3.68 2.44 -18.84
C GLN A 31 3.51 2.10 -17.36
N MET A 32 3.44 0.81 -17.02
CA MET A 32 3.34 0.34 -15.64
C MET A 32 4.54 0.79 -14.79
N ILE A 33 5.76 0.68 -15.31
CA ILE A 33 6.97 1.16 -14.60
C ILE A 33 6.87 2.66 -14.35
N ILE A 34 6.56 3.45 -15.39
CA ILE A 34 6.47 4.91 -15.28
C ILE A 34 5.37 5.30 -14.27
N ALA A 35 4.21 4.66 -14.33
CA ALA A 35 3.10 4.93 -13.43
C ALA A 35 3.41 4.54 -11.99
N GLY A 36 3.99 3.35 -11.76
CA GLY A 36 4.42 2.90 -10.44
C GLY A 36 5.48 3.82 -9.82
N VAL A 37 6.46 4.27 -10.61
CA VAL A 37 7.45 5.25 -10.12
C VAL A 37 6.80 6.59 -9.78
N ARG A 38 5.84 7.07 -10.57
CA ARG A 38 5.14 8.33 -10.29
C ARG A 38 4.21 8.23 -9.08
N GLU A 39 3.54 7.11 -8.88
CA GLU A 39 2.79 6.80 -7.66
C GLU A 39 3.72 6.84 -6.45
N GLU A 40 4.89 6.21 -6.52
CA GLU A 40 5.86 6.21 -5.43
C GLU A 40 6.38 7.61 -5.09
N ILE A 41 6.70 8.43 -6.11
CA ILE A 41 7.08 9.85 -5.92
C ILE A 41 5.94 10.65 -5.28
N SER A 42 4.68 10.39 -5.68
CA SER A 42 3.51 11.03 -5.07
C SER A 42 3.38 10.68 -3.60
N LEU A 43 3.59 9.41 -3.26
CA LEU A 43 3.52 8.91 -1.89
C LEU A 43 4.63 9.54 -1.03
N ASP A 44 5.87 9.58 -1.54
CA ASP A 44 7.00 10.18 -0.83
C ASP A 44 6.81 11.68 -0.58
N ARG A 45 6.18 12.41 -1.52
CA ARG A 45 5.81 13.82 -1.31
C ARG A 45 4.83 13.97 -0.15
N VAL A 46 3.81 13.11 -0.08
CA VAL A 46 2.84 13.08 1.02
C VAL A 46 3.50 12.72 2.34
N MET A 47 4.41 11.75 2.34
CA MET A 47 5.18 11.36 3.53
C MET A 47 6.01 12.51 4.07
N ASN A 48 6.69 13.25 3.19
CA ASN A 48 7.52 14.38 3.58
C ASN A 48 6.68 15.56 4.08
N SER A 49 5.58 15.90 3.40
CA SER A 49 4.71 17.00 3.82
C SER A 49 3.96 16.71 5.12
N SER A 50 3.65 15.44 5.38
CA SER A 50 2.85 14.99 6.53
C SER A 50 3.69 14.36 7.64
N ARG A 51 5.03 14.46 7.57
CA ARG A 51 5.97 13.78 8.48
C ARG A 51 5.65 14.01 9.96
N LYS A 52 5.29 15.24 10.34
CA LYS A 52 4.93 15.59 11.73
C LYS A 52 3.67 14.87 12.18
N ASP A 53 2.67 14.74 11.32
CA ASP A 53 1.42 14.06 11.66
C ASP A 53 1.63 12.56 11.76
N ILE A 54 2.41 11.99 10.84
CA ILE A 54 2.79 10.57 10.85
C ILE A 54 3.48 10.24 12.18
N ILE A 55 4.48 11.02 12.60
CA ILE A 55 5.20 10.81 13.87
C ILE A 55 4.23 10.91 15.06
N LYS A 56 3.34 11.92 15.08
CA LYS A 56 2.35 12.08 16.16
C LYS A 56 1.40 10.88 16.27
N VAL A 57 0.92 10.36 15.14
CA VAL A 57 0.04 9.20 15.11
C VAL A 57 0.78 7.96 15.62
N ILE A 58 2.02 7.73 15.19
CA ILE A 58 2.85 6.62 15.65
C ILE A 58 3.10 6.71 17.16
N GLN A 59 3.54 7.87 17.66
CA GLN A 59 3.79 8.06 19.10
C GLN A 59 2.54 7.81 19.95
N LYS A 60 1.39 8.33 19.51
CA LYS A 60 0.12 8.11 20.20
C LYS A 60 -0.29 6.64 20.15
N ALA A 61 -0.16 5.99 19.01
CA ALA A 61 -0.48 4.57 18.86
C ALA A 61 0.39 3.68 19.75
N THR A 62 1.69 3.98 19.84
CA THR A 62 2.61 3.31 20.77
C THR A 62 2.19 3.53 22.23
N SER A 63 1.83 4.76 22.61
CA SER A 63 1.34 5.06 23.96
C SER A 63 0.01 4.34 24.28
N ASP A 64 -0.86 4.18 23.29
CA ASP A 64 -2.15 3.51 23.44
C ASP A 64 -2.03 1.98 23.34
N GLY A 65 -0.86 1.45 22.98
CA GLY A 65 -0.61 0.01 22.83
C GLY A 65 -1.39 -0.65 21.69
N VAL A 66 -1.73 0.08 20.63
CA VAL A 66 -2.51 -0.45 19.50
C VAL A 66 -1.62 -1.04 18.40
N ASP A 67 -2.19 -1.96 17.61
CA ASP A 67 -1.49 -2.62 16.51
C ASP A 67 -1.32 -1.73 15.27
N ASP A 68 -0.59 -2.25 14.27
CA ASP A 68 -0.31 -1.56 13.02
C ASP A 68 -1.55 -1.33 12.16
N GLN A 69 -2.52 -2.24 12.24
CA GLN A 69 -3.77 -2.15 11.49
C GLN A 69 -4.58 -0.94 11.96
N GLU A 70 -4.72 -0.79 13.27
CA GLU A 70 -5.41 0.33 13.88
C GLU A 70 -4.62 1.64 13.73
N THR A 71 -3.28 1.57 13.85
CA THR A 71 -2.41 2.72 13.59
C THR A 71 -2.58 3.25 12.16
N ALA A 72 -2.65 2.35 11.16
CA ALA A 72 -2.87 2.72 9.77
C ALA A 72 -4.26 3.37 9.55
N LYS A 73 -5.32 2.87 10.20
CA LYS A 73 -6.66 3.50 10.13
C LYS A 73 -6.69 4.89 10.74
N ARG A 74 -5.99 5.09 11.86
CA ARG A 74 -5.84 6.41 12.49
C ARG A 74 -5.10 7.37 11.57
N LEU A 75 -4.02 6.89 10.94
CA LEU A 75 -3.26 7.69 9.97
C LEU A 75 -4.10 8.05 8.74
N GLN A 76 -4.84 7.08 8.20
CA GLN A 76 -5.77 7.31 7.10
C GLN A 76 -6.80 8.39 7.45
N SER A 77 -7.38 8.32 8.65
CA SER A 77 -8.36 9.29 9.13
C SER A 77 -7.79 10.72 9.18
N VAL A 78 -6.52 10.85 9.58
CA VAL A 78 -5.81 12.14 9.53
C VAL A 78 -5.66 12.63 8.09
N PHE A 79 -5.27 11.77 7.15
CA PHE A 79 -5.13 12.14 5.75
C PHE A 79 -6.45 12.55 5.10
N ILE A 80 -7.54 11.83 5.38
CA ILE A 80 -8.90 12.19 4.93
C ILE A 80 -9.29 13.57 5.49
N SER A 81 -9.08 13.81 6.79
CA SER A 81 -9.43 15.10 7.41
C SER A 81 -8.67 16.29 6.80
N LYS A 82 -7.47 16.04 6.27
CA LYS A 82 -6.62 17.04 5.62
C LYS A 82 -6.78 17.08 4.10
N LYS A 83 -7.69 16.27 3.54
CA LYS A 83 -7.93 16.14 2.09
C LYS A 83 -6.63 15.86 1.32
N ILE A 84 -5.78 15.00 1.89
CA ILE A 84 -4.54 14.59 1.24
C ILE A 84 -4.87 13.57 0.16
N GLN A 85 -4.46 13.91 -1.07
CA GLN A 85 -4.65 13.10 -2.26
C GLN A 85 -3.33 12.45 -2.67
N VAL A 86 -3.42 11.27 -3.28
CA VAL A 86 -2.28 10.53 -3.80
C VAL A 86 -2.61 10.02 -5.20
N ASN A 87 -1.61 10.04 -6.08
CA ASN A 87 -1.75 9.39 -7.37
C ASN A 87 -1.62 7.88 -7.20
N ARG A 88 -2.48 7.13 -7.88
CA ARG A 88 -2.39 5.69 -8.00
C ARG A 88 -2.38 5.27 -9.46
N MET A 89 -1.62 4.22 -9.78
CA MET A 89 -1.71 3.57 -11.08
C MET A 89 -3.08 2.92 -11.25
N LYS A 90 -3.78 3.27 -12.34
CA LYS A 90 -4.97 2.56 -12.77
C LYS A 90 -4.60 1.14 -13.14
N ASN A 91 -5.35 0.16 -12.62
CA ASN A 91 -5.20 -1.23 -13.01
C ASN A 91 -6.46 -2.01 -12.62
N GLU A 92 -7.44 -1.97 -13.54
CA GLU A 92 -8.71 -2.67 -13.42
C GLU A 92 -8.53 -4.19 -13.37
N ALA A 93 -7.46 -4.71 -13.99
CA ALA A 93 -7.17 -6.13 -14.02
C ALA A 93 -6.68 -6.69 -12.68
N GLY A 94 -6.18 -5.81 -11.82
CA GLY A 94 -5.61 -6.10 -10.51
C GLY A 94 -6.61 -6.02 -9.35
N VAL A 95 -7.90 -5.77 -9.61
CA VAL A 95 -8.94 -5.82 -8.57
C VAL A 95 -9.09 -7.27 -8.10
N PRO A 96 -8.82 -7.58 -6.82
CA PRO A 96 -8.95 -8.93 -6.28
C PRO A 96 -10.35 -9.51 -6.51
N SER A 97 -10.42 -10.77 -6.89
CA SER A 97 -11.68 -11.51 -6.87
C SER A 97 -12.01 -11.91 -5.43
N LYS A 98 -13.28 -12.25 -5.16
CA LYS A 98 -13.66 -12.81 -3.86
C LYS A 98 -12.91 -14.09 -3.56
N GLU A 99 -12.65 -14.91 -4.58
CA GLU A 99 -11.90 -16.16 -4.45
C GLU A 99 -10.44 -15.88 -4.06
N ALA A 100 -9.80 -14.86 -4.63
CA ALA A 100 -8.44 -14.47 -4.27
C ALA A 100 -8.36 -14.00 -2.80
N GLU A 101 -9.30 -13.18 -2.34
CA GLU A 101 -9.30 -12.61 -0.98
C GLU A 101 -9.75 -13.62 0.09
N GLU A 102 -10.83 -14.35 -0.15
CA GLU A 102 -11.49 -15.14 0.89
C GLU A 102 -11.04 -16.60 0.91
N CYS A 103 -10.56 -17.13 -0.21
CA CYS A 103 -10.17 -18.53 -0.35
C CYS A 103 -8.65 -18.69 -0.44
N TYR A 104 -8.03 -18.12 -1.48
CA TYR A 104 -6.62 -18.37 -1.77
C TYR A 104 -5.66 -17.63 -0.83
N ALA A 105 -5.98 -16.39 -0.44
CA ALA A 105 -5.14 -15.62 0.48
C ALA A 105 -5.09 -16.19 1.92
N LYS A 106 -6.02 -17.08 2.27
CA LYS A 106 -6.08 -17.74 3.58
C LYS A 106 -5.50 -19.15 3.60
N CYS A 107 -5.00 -19.64 2.45
CA CYS A 107 -4.37 -20.95 2.39
C CYS A 107 -3.05 -20.92 3.18
N ALA A 108 -2.84 -21.91 4.05
CA ALA A 108 -1.65 -21.97 4.88
C ALA A 108 -0.41 -22.42 4.08
N ASP A 109 -0.62 -23.26 3.07
CA ASP A 109 0.43 -23.82 2.23
C ASP A 109 -0.04 -24.06 0.78
N MET A 110 0.90 -24.48 -0.07
CA MET A 110 0.66 -24.76 -1.48
C MET A 110 -0.24 -25.99 -1.71
N ALA A 111 -0.27 -26.96 -0.78
CA ALA A 111 -1.09 -28.16 -0.92
C ALA A 111 -2.57 -27.80 -0.68
N ASP A 112 -2.86 -27.00 0.33
CA ASP A 112 -4.19 -26.45 0.61
C ASP A 112 -4.69 -25.63 -0.59
N MET A 113 -3.82 -24.77 -1.12
CA MET A 113 -4.14 -23.95 -2.29
C MET A 113 -4.44 -24.80 -3.54
N GLN A 114 -3.64 -25.82 -3.83
CA GLN A 114 -3.88 -26.75 -4.94
C GLN A 114 -5.19 -27.53 -4.77
N SER A 115 -5.53 -27.93 -3.54
CA SER A 115 -6.77 -28.66 -3.24
C SER A 115 -8.04 -27.82 -3.48
N LYS A 116 -7.95 -26.51 -3.24
CA LYS A 116 -9.03 -25.54 -3.42
C LYS A 116 -9.05 -24.92 -4.81
N TYR A 117 -7.97 -25.06 -5.58
CA TYR A 117 -7.82 -24.45 -6.89
C TYR A 117 -8.83 -25.06 -7.88
N LYS A 118 -9.84 -24.26 -8.22
CA LYS A 118 -10.73 -24.57 -9.33
C LYS A 118 -10.08 -24.03 -10.59
N LYS A 119 -9.64 -24.94 -11.47
CA LYS A 119 -9.21 -24.57 -12.82
C LYS A 119 -10.41 -23.93 -13.53
N THR A 120 -10.47 -22.61 -13.51
CA THR A 120 -11.47 -21.87 -14.28
C THR A 120 -11.16 -22.08 -15.75
N GLU A 121 -12.16 -22.55 -16.50
CA GLU A 121 -12.07 -22.52 -17.96
C GLU A 121 -11.83 -21.08 -18.40
N PRO A 122 -10.99 -20.85 -19.42
CA PRO A 122 -10.70 -19.51 -19.88
C PRO A 122 -11.98 -18.86 -20.36
N THR A 123 -12.56 -17.95 -19.56
CA THR A 123 -13.64 -17.10 -20.03
C THR A 123 -13.09 -16.28 -21.19
N SER A 124 -13.55 -16.60 -22.39
CA SER A 124 -13.21 -15.90 -23.61
C SER A 124 -13.42 -14.40 -23.46
N THR A 125 -12.33 -13.66 -23.59
CA THR A 125 -12.26 -12.38 -24.31
C THR A 125 -13.35 -11.35 -24.03
N THR A 126 -13.23 -10.57 -22.96
CA THR A 126 -13.58 -9.14 -22.93
C THR A 126 -12.84 -8.53 -21.73
N HIS A 127 -11.59 -8.08 -21.87
CA HIS A 127 -11.22 -6.66 -21.87
C HIS A 127 -9.74 -6.56 -22.32
N VAL A 128 -9.46 -6.92 -23.58
CA VAL A 128 -8.08 -6.91 -24.12
C VAL A 128 -7.72 -5.54 -24.72
N ALA A 129 -8.70 -4.65 -24.94
CA ALA A 129 -8.53 -3.43 -25.72
C ALA A 129 -8.38 -2.12 -24.92
N ALA A 130 -8.39 -2.16 -23.58
CA ALA A 130 -8.41 -0.91 -22.79
C ALA A 130 -7.64 -0.98 -21.45
N MET A 131 -6.57 -1.77 -21.36
CA MET A 131 -5.70 -1.67 -20.19
C MET A 131 -4.90 -0.36 -20.26
N ASP A 132 -5.30 0.59 -19.43
CA ASP A 132 -4.63 1.88 -19.21
C ASP A 132 -3.95 1.82 -17.84
N TYR A 133 -2.62 1.88 -17.82
CA TYR A 133 -1.82 2.02 -16.58
C TYR A 133 -1.54 3.49 -16.25
N GLY A 134 -2.34 4.41 -16.78
CA GLY A 134 -2.27 5.83 -16.45
C GLY A 134 -2.45 6.10 -14.96
N LEU A 135 -2.11 7.31 -14.54
CA LEU A 135 -2.35 7.74 -13.17
C LEU A 135 -3.80 8.20 -13.00
N GLN A 136 -4.37 7.85 -11.87
CA GLN A 136 -5.61 8.41 -11.35
C GLN A 136 -5.30 9.08 -10.01
N GLU A 137 -5.78 10.31 -9.83
CA GLU A 137 -5.74 10.95 -8.52
C GLU A 137 -6.81 10.28 -7.66
N GLU A 138 -6.39 9.62 -6.57
CA GLU A 138 -7.32 9.12 -5.58
C GLU A 138 -7.76 10.26 -4.68
N GLU A 139 -9.07 10.36 -4.47
CA GLU A 139 -9.67 11.40 -3.65
C GLU A 139 -9.18 11.34 -2.19
N ASN A 140 -8.80 10.14 -1.73
CA ASN A 140 -8.29 9.90 -0.38
C ASN A 140 -7.23 8.80 -0.36
N VAL A 141 -6.27 8.93 0.57
CA VAL A 141 -5.33 7.85 0.90
C VAL A 141 -6.10 6.63 1.45
N THR A 142 -5.83 5.46 0.89
CA THR A 142 -6.39 4.17 1.33
C THR A 142 -5.69 3.65 2.60
N VAL A 143 -6.31 2.70 3.31
CA VAL A 143 -5.69 2.05 4.47
C VAL A 143 -4.38 1.36 4.09
N ASP A 144 -4.32 0.73 2.91
CA ASP A 144 -3.12 0.00 2.47
C ASP A 144 -1.96 0.94 2.13
N GLN A 145 -2.25 2.09 1.51
CA GLN A 145 -1.24 3.15 1.35
C GLN A 145 -0.80 3.70 2.72
N ALA A 146 -1.72 3.87 3.68
CA ALA A 146 -1.38 4.30 5.03
C ALA A 146 -0.50 3.26 5.76
N LYS A 147 -0.73 1.96 5.56
CA LYS A 147 0.14 0.88 6.07
C LYS A 147 1.54 0.95 5.45
N ARG A 148 1.65 1.13 4.14
CA ARG A 148 2.96 1.28 3.46
C ARG A 148 3.72 2.49 4.00
N ILE A 149 3.03 3.62 4.20
CA ILE A 149 3.60 4.81 4.84
C ILE A 149 4.06 4.49 6.26
N LEU A 150 3.25 3.79 7.06
CA LEU A 150 3.59 3.40 8.43
C LEU A 150 4.83 2.51 8.47
N GLN A 151 4.90 1.47 7.62
CA GLN A 151 6.05 0.57 7.52
C GLN A 151 7.33 1.33 7.15
N LYS A 152 7.27 2.23 6.17
CA LYS A 152 8.40 3.09 5.82
C LYS A 152 8.78 4.04 6.96
N ALA A 153 7.79 4.62 7.64
CA ALA A 153 8.01 5.59 8.71
C ALA A 153 8.59 4.97 9.98
N LYS A 154 8.32 3.69 10.25
CA LYS A 154 8.98 2.93 11.35
C LYS A 154 10.49 2.83 11.17
N ASN A 155 10.98 2.88 9.93
CA ASN A 155 12.40 2.89 9.62
C ASN A 155 13.02 4.29 9.72
N TRP A 156 12.24 5.33 10.06
CA TRP A 156 12.81 6.63 10.37
C TRP A 156 13.43 6.61 11.76
N GLU A 157 14.57 7.28 11.91
CA GLU A 157 15.03 7.71 13.23
C GLU A 157 13.99 8.69 13.79
N ILE A 158 13.11 8.19 14.65
CA ILE A 158 12.14 9.02 15.37
C ILE A 158 12.90 9.60 16.58
N PRO A 159 13.09 10.93 16.67
CA PRO A 159 13.74 11.52 17.84
C PRO A 159 12.90 11.20 19.08
N THR A 160 13.46 10.43 20.00
CA THR A 160 12.87 10.21 21.32
C THR A 160 12.79 11.56 22.02
N SER A 161 11.58 12.04 22.29
CA SER A 161 11.35 13.25 23.07
C SER A 161 11.66 12.99 24.55
N GLN A 162 12.93 12.73 24.87
CA GLN A 162 13.48 12.71 26.22
C GLN A 162 14.95 13.19 26.19
N GLU A 163 15.15 14.46 25.89
CA GLU A 163 16.31 15.20 26.40
C GLU A 163 15.80 16.48 27.07
N GLY A 164 15.30 16.31 28.29
CA GLY A 164 15.23 17.41 29.24
C GLY A 164 16.52 17.43 30.04
N HIS A 165 17.48 18.28 29.67
CA HIS A 165 18.56 18.66 30.57
C HIS A 165 18.70 20.17 30.68
N GLN A 166 18.10 20.64 31.77
CA GLN A 166 18.55 21.69 32.69
C GLN A 166 19.60 22.69 32.19
N THR A 167 19.11 23.92 32.14
CA THR A 167 19.81 25.19 32.36
C THR A 167 20.94 25.09 33.41
N GLU A 168 22.19 25.29 33.00
CA GLU A 168 23.19 25.94 33.85
C GLU A 168 23.80 27.13 33.09
N ARG A 169 23.27 28.33 33.37
CA ARG A 169 23.99 29.58 33.14
C ARG A 169 25.15 29.63 34.13
N LYS A 170 26.38 29.42 33.65
CA LYS A 170 27.57 29.89 34.38
C LYS A 170 27.92 31.28 33.88
N SER A 171 27.56 32.26 34.70
CA SER A 171 28.09 33.61 34.67
C SER A 171 29.61 33.56 34.90
N PHE A 172 30.40 34.17 34.03
CA PHE A 172 31.79 34.49 34.33
C PHE A 172 31.90 36.01 34.54
N THR A 173 32.31 36.36 35.76
CA THR A 173 32.96 37.63 36.12
C THR A 173 34.45 37.46 35.88
#